data_AF-A0A7V9DZL5-F1
#
_entry.id   AF-A0A7V9DZL5-F1
#
_cell.length_a   1.000
_cell.length_b   1.000
_cell.length_c   1.000
_cell.angle_alpha   90.00
_cell.angle_beta   90.00
_cell.angle_gamma   90.00
#
_symmetry.space_group_name_H-M   'P 1'
#
loop_
_entity.id
_entity.type
_entity.pdbx_description
1 polymer ?
#
loop_
_entity_poly.entity_id
_entity_poly.type
_entity_poly.pdbx_seq_one_letter_code
_entity_poly.pdbx_strand_id
1 'polypeptide(L)'
;MDHSTITAQLDSTSGSPTITSFGSPITIQVSDSIRANESHIVTHGGGFTTGTISLEAGQAIRLTKSTVDAGINFGDPGQRGGSVTLTAPVVSLDGSHVGATGAIPGRFISAPGGSIAIQADQVHLQNGSELSVAGRATGSPPTNGGGTIVINATDTVRIDHSRIEASSVSGDAGNITVTAGEVVRLNHATVLAEGDPGTSRSPGNGGNIVIDAGKSYLSQSSVLSAHSDGEHGGNIIIEAPERIRIDGGLISTSAGVNGAGGNISLISGVVRLRDGARVESTAVNGPGGNIIINANDFRQPNSTLDVKSQFGPNGTVTLP
;
A
#
# COMPACT_ATOMS: atom_id res chain seq x y z
N MET A 1 -29.45 27.14 13.23
CA MET A 1 -28.93 25.81 12.92
C MET A 1 -27.44 26.01 12.80
N ASP A 2 -26.77 26.03 13.95
CA ASP A 2 -25.39 26.51 14.02
C ASP A 2 -24.43 25.38 13.70
N HIS A 3 -23.55 25.69 12.75
CA HIS A 3 -22.46 24.86 12.29
C HIS A 3 -21.44 24.78 13.42
N SER A 4 -21.31 23.62 14.06
CA SER A 4 -20.21 23.35 14.97
C SER A 4 -18.92 23.23 14.16
N THR A 5 -18.31 24.38 13.89
CA THR A 5 -16.96 24.51 13.36
C THR A 5 -16.01 23.96 14.42
N ILE A 6 -15.62 22.68 14.30
CA ILE A 6 -14.43 22.22 14.99
C ILE A 6 -13.26 22.72 14.15
N THR A 7 -12.75 23.90 14.46
CA THR A 7 -11.35 24.21 14.17
C THR A 7 -10.55 23.29 15.09
N ALA A 8 -10.31 22.04 14.68
CA ALA A 8 -9.33 21.20 15.35
C ALA A 8 -7.95 21.73 14.94
N GLN A 9 -7.61 22.93 15.40
CA GLN A 9 -6.23 23.28 15.59
C GLN A 9 -5.81 22.47 16.81
N LEU A 10 -5.26 21.29 16.55
CA LEU A 10 -4.58 20.47 17.54
C LEU A 10 -3.23 21.15 17.83
N ASP A 11 -3.26 22.42 18.28
CA ASP A 11 -2.08 23.12 18.76
C ASP A 11 -1.90 22.76 20.23
N SER A 12 -0.83 22.03 20.52
CA SER A 12 -0.41 21.85 21.90
C SER A 12 0.68 22.87 22.22
N THR A 13 0.41 23.74 23.18
CA THR A 13 1.47 24.43 23.90
C THR A 13 2.06 23.56 25.03
N SER A 14 1.54 22.34 25.26
CA SER A 14 2.14 21.34 26.15
C SER A 14 1.41 19.97 26.14
N GLY A 15 1.43 19.20 25.04
CA GLY A 15 1.09 17.77 25.04
C GLY A 15 0.43 17.23 23.77
N SER A 16 0.87 16.07 23.27
CA SER A 16 0.34 15.40 22.07
C SER A 16 -1.18 15.19 22.14
N PRO A 17 -1.99 15.92 21.35
CA PRO A 17 -3.43 15.87 21.50
C PRO A 17 -3.98 14.55 20.94
N THR A 18 -4.84 13.90 21.74
CA THR A 18 -5.29 12.52 21.49
C THR A 18 -6.82 12.47 21.41
N ILE A 19 -7.34 11.88 20.34
CA ILE A 19 -8.76 11.51 20.19
C ILE A 19 -8.82 9.98 20.19
N THR A 20 -9.46 9.39 21.20
CA THR A 20 -9.65 7.95 21.29
C THR A 20 -11.13 7.56 21.30
N SER A 21 -11.45 6.47 20.60
CA SER A 21 -12.77 5.83 20.62
C SER A 21 -12.65 4.30 20.73
N PHE A 22 -13.66 3.65 21.29
CA PHE A 22 -13.80 2.20 21.36
C PHE A 22 -15.09 1.78 20.66
N GLY A 23 -14.98 1.09 19.52
CA GLY A 23 -16.09 0.58 18.71
C GLY A 23 -16.94 1.63 18.00
N SER A 24 -16.86 2.91 18.38
CA SER A 24 -17.59 4.00 17.72
C SER A 24 -16.73 4.65 16.63
N PRO A 25 -17.31 4.99 15.45
CA PRO A 25 -16.61 5.74 14.43
C PRO A 25 -16.13 7.09 14.94
N ILE A 26 -14.92 7.49 14.55
CA ILE A 26 -14.43 8.86 14.67
C ILE A 26 -14.68 9.54 13.32
N THR A 27 -15.49 10.60 13.31
CA THR A 27 -15.71 11.41 12.11
C THR A 27 -15.35 12.86 12.43
N ILE A 28 -14.42 13.42 11.65
CA ILE A 28 -14.04 14.83 11.72
C ILE A 28 -14.32 15.42 10.35
N GLN A 29 -15.29 16.33 10.28
CA GLN A 29 -15.68 17.02 9.06
C GLN A 29 -15.54 18.53 9.26
N VAL A 30 -14.77 19.19 8.39
CA VAL A 30 -14.54 20.63 8.44
C VAL A 30 -14.66 21.25 7.05
N SER A 31 -15.15 22.48 6.96
CA SER A 31 -15.31 23.18 5.68
C SER A 31 -13.99 23.70 5.09
N ASP A 32 -12.98 23.91 5.93
CA ASP A 32 -11.64 24.35 5.51
C ASP A 32 -10.64 23.19 5.59
N SER A 33 -9.79 23.17 6.62
CA SER A 33 -8.63 22.30 6.66
C SER A 33 -8.50 21.59 8.01
N ILE A 34 -8.15 20.30 7.98
CA ILE A 34 -7.70 19.55 9.16
C ILE A 34 -6.18 19.68 9.25
N ARG A 35 -5.67 20.20 10.37
CA ARG A 35 -4.24 20.27 10.66
C ARG A 35 -3.95 19.57 11.97
N ALA A 36 -3.17 18.50 11.91
CA ALA A 36 -2.73 17.77 13.07
C ALA A 36 -1.19 17.78 13.12
N ASN A 37 -0.65 18.12 14.28
CA ASN A 37 0.79 18.12 14.54
C ASN A 37 1.04 17.30 15.79
N GLU A 38 1.90 16.28 15.70
CA GLU A 38 2.24 15.38 16.82
C GLU A 38 0.98 14.85 17.55
N SER A 39 -0.06 14.55 16.78
CA SER A 39 -1.39 14.19 17.28
C SER A 39 -1.69 12.70 17.09
N HIS A 40 -2.57 12.15 17.92
CA HIS A 40 -3.02 10.76 17.82
C HIS A 40 -4.55 10.71 17.66
N ILE A 41 -5.03 10.17 16.53
CA ILE A 41 -6.45 9.91 16.27
C ILE A 41 -6.59 8.41 16.16
N VAL A 42 -7.12 7.77 17.20
CA VAL A 42 -7.11 6.31 17.30
C VAL A 42 -8.50 5.80 17.64
N THR A 43 -8.98 4.83 16.88
CA THR A 43 -10.18 4.06 17.25
C THR A 43 -9.81 2.60 17.31
N HIS A 44 -10.35 1.91 18.31
CA HIS A 44 -10.15 0.48 18.46
C HIS A 44 -11.46 -0.22 18.17
N GLY A 45 -11.44 -1.24 17.31
CA GLY A 45 -12.55 -2.20 17.23
C GLY A 45 -12.74 -2.91 18.58
N GLY A 46 -14.00 -3.11 18.99
CA GLY A 46 -14.39 -3.89 20.16
C GLY A 46 -15.60 -4.78 19.85
N GLY A 47 -15.58 -6.04 20.28
CA GLY A 47 -16.63 -7.02 19.93
C GLY A 47 -16.68 -7.31 18.43
N PHE A 48 -17.85 -7.12 17.80
CA PHE A 48 -18.07 -7.29 16.34
C PHE A 48 -17.94 -5.98 15.52
N THR A 49 -17.54 -4.86 16.14
CA THR A 49 -17.49 -3.56 15.47
C THR A 49 -16.07 -3.24 15.00
N THR A 50 -15.92 -2.86 13.73
CA THR A 50 -14.65 -2.40 13.16
C THR A 50 -14.45 -0.92 13.47
N GLY A 51 -13.29 -0.56 14.02
CA GLY A 51 -12.93 0.84 14.20
C GLY A 51 -12.97 1.59 12.86
N THR A 52 -13.57 2.78 12.82
CA THR A 52 -13.62 3.60 11.60
C THR A 52 -13.18 5.02 11.91
N ILE A 53 -12.27 5.57 11.11
CA ILE A 53 -11.88 6.98 11.15
C ILE A 53 -12.18 7.59 9.79
N SER A 54 -12.96 8.67 9.77
CA SER A 54 -13.21 9.48 8.58
C SER A 54 -12.77 10.92 8.85
N LEU A 55 -11.81 11.40 8.07
CA LEU A 55 -11.37 12.79 8.07
C LEU A 55 -11.79 13.42 6.75
N GLU A 56 -12.64 14.44 6.80
CA GLU A 56 -13.15 15.14 5.62
C GLU A 56 -12.89 16.65 5.77
N ALA A 57 -12.21 17.24 4.78
CA ALA A 57 -11.88 18.66 4.78
C ALA A 57 -12.19 19.28 3.42
N GLY A 58 -12.81 20.47 3.41
CA GLY A 58 -13.15 21.17 2.17
C GLY A 58 -11.94 21.73 1.40
N GLN A 59 -10.75 21.79 2.01
CA GLN A 59 -9.51 22.28 1.39
C GLN A 59 -8.35 21.32 1.55
N ALA A 60 -8.02 20.90 2.78
CA ALA A 60 -6.85 20.04 2.98
C ALA A 60 -6.86 19.25 4.29
N ILE A 61 -6.23 18.08 4.26
CA ILE A 61 -5.80 17.32 5.44
C ILE A 61 -4.28 17.36 5.49
N ARG A 62 -3.72 17.92 6.55
CA ARG A 62 -2.27 17.99 6.78
C ARG A 62 -1.93 17.34 8.12
N LEU A 63 -1.25 16.20 8.05
CA LEU A 63 -0.77 15.47 9.21
C LEU A 63 0.75 15.62 9.26
N THR A 64 1.26 16.14 10.37
CA THR A 64 2.71 16.25 10.65
C THR A 64 3.02 15.43 11.90
N LYS A 65 3.92 14.45 11.79
CA LYS A 65 4.31 13.54 12.87
C LYS A 65 3.13 12.95 13.65
N SER A 66 2.02 12.71 12.97
CA SER A 66 0.77 12.32 13.62
C SER A 66 0.42 10.86 13.30
N THR A 67 -0.40 10.27 14.15
CA THR A 67 -0.92 8.91 13.99
C THR A 67 -2.42 8.95 13.77
N VAL A 68 -2.90 8.29 12.71
CA VAL A 68 -4.32 8.01 12.49
C VAL A 68 -4.48 6.49 12.39
N ASP A 69 -5.02 5.85 13.40
CA ASP A 69 -5.04 4.39 13.47
C ASP A 69 -6.42 3.83 13.80
N ALA A 70 -6.95 3.00 12.90
CA ALA A 70 -8.19 2.26 13.06
C ALA A 70 -7.91 0.76 13.31
N GLY A 71 -7.01 0.45 14.24
CA GLY A 71 -6.67 -0.92 14.61
C GLY A 71 -7.76 -1.63 15.42
N ILE A 72 -7.49 -2.89 15.78
CA ILE A 72 -8.30 -3.65 16.73
C ILE A 72 -7.51 -4.00 17.99
N ASN A 73 -8.18 -4.00 19.15
CA ASN A 73 -7.60 -4.48 20.41
C ASN A 73 -7.96 -5.95 20.66
N PHE A 74 -7.02 -6.67 21.29
CA PHE A 74 -7.06 -8.09 21.66
C PHE A 74 -8.42 -8.63 22.13
N GLY A 75 -8.78 -9.85 21.70
CA GLY A 75 -9.58 -10.75 22.54
C GLY A 75 -10.70 -11.56 21.86
N ASP A 76 -11.29 -11.09 20.75
CA ASP A 76 -12.51 -11.73 20.22
C ASP A 76 -12.28 -12.42 18.86
N PRO A 77 -12.75 -13.68 18.67
CA PRO A 77 -12.66 -14.38 17.39
C PRO A 77 -13.48 -13.69 16.29
N GLY A 78 -12.87 -13.45 15.12
CA GLY A 78 -13.57 -13.05 13.89
C GLY A 78 -13.58 -11.54 13.56
N GLN A 79 -12.77 -10.73 14.24
CA GLN A 79 -12.66 -9.30 13.97
C GLN A 79 -11.92 -9.01 12.64
N ARG A 80 -12.33 -7.96 11.93
CA ARG A 80 -11.61 -7.41 10.76
C ARG A 80 -10.86 -6.15 11.20
N GLY A 81 -9.74 -5.84 10.54
CA GLY A 81 -9.09 -4.53 10.71
C GLY A 81 -10.07 -3.40 10.40
N GLY A 82 -9.86 -2.24 11.01
CA GLY A 82 -10.74 -1.09 10.84
C GLY A 82 -10.60 -0.42 9.48
N SER A 83 -11.16 0.79 9.36
CA SER A 83 -11.02 1.59 8.14
C SER A 83 -10.62 3.02 8.44
N VAL A 84 -9.73 3.57 7.62
CA VAL A 84 -9.38 4.99 7.63
C VAL A 84 -9.71 5.58 6.27
N THR A 85 -10.50 6.65 6.24
CA THR A 85 -10.80 7.42 5.03
C THR A 85 -10.35 8.86 5.20
N LEU A 86 -9.55 9.35 4.24
CA LEU A 86 -9.11 10.74 4.16
C LEU A 86 -9.64 11.37 2.87
N THR A 87 -10.50 12.38 3.00
CA THR A 87 -11.13 13.05 1.85
C THR A 87 -10.89 14.56 1.91
N ALA A 88 -10.10 15.08 0.98
CA ALA A 88 -9.86 16.51 0.82
C ALA A 88 -9.18 16.80 -0.52
N PRO A 89 -9.29 18.01 -1.10
CA PRO A 89 -8.54 18.37 -2.31
C PRO A 89 -7.03 18.12 -2.18
N VAL A 90 -6.43 18.36 -1.00
CA VAL A 90 -5.03 18.02 -0.72
C VAL A 90 -4.92 17.16 0.53
N VAL A 91 -4.26 16.00 0.41
CA VAL A 91 -3.88 15.16 1.56
C VAL A 91 -2.35 15.10 1.64
N SER A 92 -1.79 15.63 2.73
CA SER A 92 -0.35 15.67 2.98
C SER A 92 0.00 15.01 4.29
N LEU A 93 0.86 13.99 4.22
CA LEU A 93 1.46 13.29 5.34
C LEU A 93 2.95 13.60 5.39
N ASP A 94 3.40 14.13 6.52
CA ASP A 94 4.80 14.45 6.79
C ASP A 94 5.24 13.72 8.06
N GLY A 95 6.12 12.72 7.93
CA GLY A 95 6.52 11.82 9.02
C GLY A 95 5.35 11.21 9.79
N SER A 96 4.19 11.01 9.15
CA SER A 96 2.94 10.59 9.81
C SER A 96 2.60 9.14 9.47
N HIS A 97 1.93 8.46 10.39
CA HIS A 97 1.50 7.07 10.24
C HIS A 97 -0.03 7.01 10.12
N VAL A 98 -0.54 6.32 9.10
CA VAL A 98 -1.95 5.98 8.95
C VAL A 98 -2.07 4.46 8.90
N GLY A 99 -2.79 3.90 9.87
CA GLY A 99 -2.90 2.47 10.10
C GLY A 99 -4.33 1.97 10.09
N ALA A 100 -4.54 0.76 9.58
CA ALA A 100 -5.80 0.02 9.77
C ALA A 100 -5.52 -1.47 9.99
N THR A 101 -4.60 -1.77 10.90
CA THR A 101 -4.06 -3.11 11.12
C THR A 101 -5.03 -4.01 11.90
N GLY A 102 -5.27 -5.20 11.37
CA GLY A 102 -5.92 -6.31 12.06
C GLY A 102 -5.00 -6.95 13.11
N ALA A 103 -5.58 -7.61 14.11
CA ALA A 103 -4.86 -8.18 15.25
C ALA A 103 -3.78 -9.17 14.82
N ILE A 104 -2.59 -8.96 15.38
CA ILE A 104 -1.43 -9.85 15.40
C ILE A 104 -0.93 -9.77 16.86
N PRO A 105 -0.86 -10.81 17.73
CA PRO A 105 -0.66 -12.26 17.50
C PRO A 105 -1.43 -13.21 18.50
N GLY A 106 -1.19 -14.54 18.41
CA GLY A 106 -1.77 -15.56 19.31
C GLY A 106 -2.56 -16.63 18.55
N ARG A 107 -2.13 -17.89 18.64
CA ARG A 107 -2.57 -19.04 17.82
C ARG A 107 -4.11 -19.09 17.69
N PHE A 108 -4.63 -19.13 16.45
CA PHE A 108 -5.99 -19.56 16.04
C PHE A 108 -7.14 -18.56 15.76
N ILE A 109 -6.96 -17.23 15.86
CA ILE A 109 -8.01 -16.30 15.36
C ILE A 109 -7.63 -15.69 14.01
N SER A 110 -8.58 -15.74 13.07
CA SER A 110 -8.54 -15.06 11.77
C SER A 110 -8.96 -13.60 11.97
N ALA A 111 -8.07 -12.67 11.64
CA ALA A 111 -8.31 -11.25 11.61
C ALA A 111 -7.71 -10.61 10.35
N PRO A 112 -8.46 -10.59 9.22
CA PRO A 112 -8.01 -9.93 8.00
C PRO A 112 -7.70 -8.45 8.24
N GLY A 113 -6.72 -7.91 7.50
CA GLY A 113 -6.35 -6.50 7.55
C GLY A 113 -7.50 -5.57 7.17
N GLY A 114 -7.42 -4.34 7.64
CA GLY A 114 -8.40 -3.30 7.39
C GLY A 114 -8.24 -2.62 6.04
N SER A 115 -8.79 -1.41 5.92
CA SER A 115 -8.66 -0.60 4.72
C SER A 115 -8.22 0.84 4.99
N ILE A 116 -7.42 1.37 4.07
CA ILE A 116 -7.10 2.80 4.01
C ILE A 116 -7.56 3.30 2.65
N ALA A 117 -8.35 4.38 2.63
CA ALA A 117 -8.78 5.06 1.43
C ALA A 117 -8.41 6.55 1.50
N ILE A 118 -7.73 7.04 0.47
CA ILE A 118 -7.42 8.47 0.32
C ILE A 118 -8.05 8.94 -0.98
N GLN A 119 -8.92 9.96 -0.89
CA GLN A 119 -9.52 10.62 -2.04
C GLN A 119 -9.13 12.10 -2.04
N ALA A 120 -8.38 12.51 -3.05
CA ALA A 120 -7.88 13.87 -3.18
C ALA A 120 -7.71 14.31 -4.63
N ASP A 121 -7.32 15.57 -4.83
CA ASP A 121 -6.71 16.00 -6.09
C ASP A 121 -5.21 15.73 -6.05
N GLN A 122 -4.57 16.06 -4.92
CA GLN A 122 -3.15 15.83 -4.69
C GLN A 122 -2.89 15.06 -3.39
N VAL A 123 -2.05 14.03 -3.49
CA VAL A 123 -1.59 13.24 -2.34
C VAL A 123 -0.08 13.33 -2.22
N HIS A 124 0.40 13.69 -1.02
CA HIS A 124 1.83 13.80 -0.71
C HIS A 124 2.17 13.01 0.55
N LEU A 125 3.05 12.01 0.42
CA LEU A 125 3.67 11.30 1.54
C LEU A 125 5.15 11.66 1.53
N GLN A 126 5.65 12.19 2.65
CA GLN A 126 7.06 12.58 2.78
C GLN A 126 7.65 12.29 4.15
N ASN A 127 8.99 12.31 4.21
CA ASN A 127 9.78 12.29 5.44
C ASN A 127 9.48 11.08 6.36
N GLY A 128 9.40 9.88 5.80
CA GLY A 128 9.12 8.66 6.57
C GLY A 128 7.64 8.46 6.88
N SER A 129 6.73 9.07 6.12
CA SER A 129 5.31 8.79 6.27
C SER A 129 4.99 7.35 5.89
N GLU A 130 3.98 6.78 6.52
CA GLU A 130 3.61 5.39 6.36
C GLU A 130 2.10 5.22 6.24
N LEU A 131 1.65 4.46 5.22
CA LEU A 131 0.32 3.86 5.18
C LEU A 131 0.49 2.36 5.39
N SER A 132 -0.16 1.80 6.40
CA SER A 132 0.00 0.39 6.72
C SER A 132 -1.34 -0.29 7.00
N VAL A 133 -1.58 -1.38 6.28
CA VAL A 133 -2.60 -2.37 6.62
C VAL A 133 -1.89 -3.71 6.75
N ALA A 134 -2.17 -4.39 7.84
CA ALA A 134 -1.70 -5.74 8.04
C ALA A 134 -2.78 -6.60 8.67
N GLY A 135 -2.70 -7.91 8.50
CA GLY A 135 -3.61 -8.83 9.16
C GLY A 135 -3.20 -10.28 9.02
N ARG A 136 -4.07 -11.16 9.51
CA ARG A 136 -3.84 -12.60 9.54
C ARG A 136 -5.12 -13.35 9.21
N ALA A 137 -5.26 -13.86 8.00
CA ALA A 137 -6.39 -14.67 7.60
C ALA A 137 -6.10 -16.16 7.73
N THR A 138 -6.81 -16.84 8.66
CA THR A 138 -6.73 -18.30 8.81
C THR A 138 -8.07 -18.92 8.38
N GLY A 139 -8.13 -19.56 7.21
CA GLY A 139 -9.34 -20.19 6.68
C GLY A 139 -9.20 -20.56 5.20
N SER A 140 -10.12 -21.41 4.71
CA SER A 140 -10.26 -21.70 3.28
C SER A 140 -11.65 -21.20 2.82
N PRO A 141 -11.76 -20.47 1.70
CA PRO A 141 -10.69 -20.09 0.76
C PRO A 141 -9.70 -19.07 1.38
N PRO A 142 -8.50 -18.93 0.80
CA PRO A 142 -7.60 -17.85 1.17
C PRO A 142 -8.36 -16.52 0.97
N THR A 143 -8.32 -15.68 2.00
CA THR A 143 -8.92 -14.34 1.95
C THR A 143 -7.78 -13.33 1.99
N ASN A 144 -7.98 -12.15 1.38
CA ASN A 144 -7.07 -11.01 1.47
C ASN A 144 -6.79 -10.70 2.95
N GLY A 145 -5.73 -11.31 3.48
CA GLY A 145 -5.35 -11.27 4.88
C GLY A 145 -4.62 -9.98 5.21
N GLY A 146 -3.97 -9.36 4.23
CA GLY A 146 -3.22 -8.12 4.43
C GLY A 146 -4.08 -6.84 4.42
N GLY A 147 -5.30 -6.88 3.85
CA GLY A 147 -6.16 -5.70 3.77
C GLY A 147 -5.96 -4.93 2.46
N THR A 148 -6.45 -3.70 2.40
CA THR A 148 -6.40 -2.90 1.15
C THR A 148 -6.03 -1.44 1.41
N ILE A 149 -5.12 -0.91 0.59
CA ILE A 149 -4.82 0.53 0.52
C ILE A 149 -5.23 1.04 -0.85
N VAL A 150 -6.06 2.07 -0.89
CA VAL A 150 -6.47 2.77 -2.12
C VAL A 150 -6.12 4.24 -1.99
N ILE A 151 -5.33 4.75 -2.93
CA ILE A 151 -5.05 6.17 -3.10
C ILE A 151 -5.61 6.59 -4.45
N ASN A 152 -6.60 7.47 -4.43
CA ASN A 152 -7.22 8.04 -5.62
C ASN A 152 -6.97 9.56 -5.63
N ALA A 153 -6.10 9.99 -6.52
CA ALA A 153 -5.82 11.40 -6.79
C ALA A 153 -6.36 11.79 -8.17
N THR A 154 -7.04 12.93 -8.29
CA THR A 154 -7.47 13.43 -9.62
C THR A 154 -6.33 14.08 -10.41
N ASP A 155 -5.22 14.44 -9.75
CA ASP A 155 -4.05 15.08 -10.38
C ASP A 155 -2.77 14.30 -10.06
N THR A 156 -2.20 14.44 -8.86
CA THR A 156 -0.88 13.86 -8.55
C THR A 156 -0.82 13.01 -7.28
N VAL A 157 -0.01 11.95 -7.33
CA VAL A 157 0.48 11.23 -6.15
C VAL A 157 1.99 11.34 -6.08
N ARG A 158 2.51 11.87 -4.97
CA ARG A 158 3.95 11.96 -4.69
C ARG A 158 4.28 11.21 -3.40
N ILE A 159 5.17 10.23 -3.49
CA ILE A 159 5.63 9.46 -2.34
C ILE A 159 7.16 9.58 -2.29
N ASP A 160 7.66 10.18 -1.22
CA ASP A 160 9.06 10.58 -1.08
C ASP A 160 9.62 10.09 0.25
N HIS A 161 10.64 9.24 0.23
CA HIS A 161 11.22 8.64 1.46
C HIS A 161 10.15 8.08 2.41
N SER A 162 9.13 7.40 1.86
CA SER A 162 7.92 6.99 2.58
C SER A 162 7.51 5.57 2.20
N ARG A 163 6.67 4.94 3.03
CA ARG A 163 6.28 3.53 2.92
C ARG A 163 4.76 3.37 2.73
N ILE A 164 4.38 2.46 1.85
CA ILE A 164 3.01 1.93 1.75
C ILE A 164 3.09 0.43 1.86
N GLU A 165 2.35 -0.15 2.80
CA GLU A 165 2.44 -1.57 3.08
C GLU A 165 1.06 -2.19 3.28
N ALA A 166 0.82 -3.29 2.57
CA ALA A 166 -0.35 -4.12 2.71
C ALA A 166 0.10 -5.59 2.87
N SER A 167 0.50 -5.99 4.08
CA SER A 167 1.18 -7.26 4.34
C SER A 167 0.34 -8.24 5.16
N SER A 168 0.55 -9.54 4.98
CA SER A 168 -0.19 -10.58 5.70
C SER A 168 0.75 -11.51 6.47
N VAL A 169 0.39 -11.84 7.71
CA VAL A 169 1.11 -12.81 8.56
C VAL A 169 0.58 -14.25 8.35
N SER A 170 -0.57 -14.41 7.69
CA SER A 170 -1.02 -15.72 7.16
C SER A 170 -2.16 -15.52 6.18
N GLY A 171 -2.18 -16.29 5.09
CA GLY A 171 -3.10 -16.05 3.98
C GLY A 171 -2.64 -14.90 3.09
N ASP A 172 -3.34 -14.66 2.00
CA ASP A 172 -2.85 -13.80 0.91
C ASP A 172 -2.54 -12.38 1.40
N ALA A 173 -1.47 -11.80 0.89
CA ALA A 173 -1.09 -10.43 1.16
C ALA A 173 -2.12 -9.42 0.65
N GLY A 174 -1.93 -8.17 1.08
CA GLY A 174 -2.84 -7.09 0.81
C GLY A 174 -2.80 -6.58 -0.63
N ASN A 175 -3.75 -5.70 -0.96
CA ASN A 175 -3.79 -5.02 -2.25
C ASN A 175 -3.49 -3.54 -2.07
N ILE A 176 -2.65 -2.99 -2.95
CA ILE A 176 -2.33 -1.57 -3.02
C ILE A 176 -2.73 -1.07 -4.39
N THR A 177 -3.61 -0.07 -4.44
CA THR A 177 -3.98 0.64 -5.66
C THR A 177 -3.63 2.11 -5.52
N VAL A 178 -2.87 2.64 -6.47
CA VAL A 178 -2.54 4.06 -6.57
C VAL A 178 -2.97 4.57 -7.93
N THR A 179 -3.97 5.45 -7.94
CA THR A 179 -4.49 6.11 -9.13
C THR A 179 -4.21 7.61 -9.06
N ALA A 180 -3.69 8.17 -10.15
CA ALA A 180 -3.52 9.61 -10.33
C ALA A 180 -4.00 10.03 -11.72
N GLY A 181 -4.74 11.13 -11.86
CA GLY A 181 -5.18 11.60 -13.17
C GLY A 181 -4.05 12.11 -14.08
N GLU A 182 -2.90 12.49 -13.52
CA GLU A 182 -1.76 13.01 -14.28
C GLU A 182 -0.49 12.19 -14.01
N VAL A 183 0.04 12.24 -12.77
CA VAL A 183 1.37 11.70 -12.47
C VAL A 183 1.41 10.97 -11.14
N VAL A 184 2.01 9.78 -11.16
CA VAL A 184 2.50 9.09 -9.95
C VAL A 184 4.02 9.23 -9.90
N ARG A 185 4.55 9.81 -8.82
CA ARG A 185 5.99 9.97 -8.61
C ARG A 185 6.44 9.30 -7.31
N LEU A 186 7.34 8.33 -7.44
CA LEU A 186 8.01 7.65 -6.33
C LEU A 186 9.48 8.06 -6.28
N ASN A 187 9.94 8.50 -5.10
CA ASN A 187 11.32 8.92 -4.89
C ASN A 187 11.83 8.33 -3.57
N HIS A 188 12.73 7.35 -3.64
CA HIS A 188 13.17 6.57 -2.47
C HIS A 188 11.97 6.03 -1.66
N ALA A 189 10.90 5.66 -2.34
CA ALA A 189 9.68 5.12 -1.72
C ALA A 189 9.73 3.60 -1.65
N THR A 190 8.96 3.03 -0.74
CA THR A 190 8.83 1.58 -0.57
C THR A 190 7.34 1.21 -0.59
N VAL A 191 6.94 0.35 -1.52
CA VAL A 191 5.55 -0.10 -1.70
C VAL A 191 5.53 -1.64 -1.64
N LEU A 192 4.89 -2.20 -0.63
CA LEU A 192 5.00 -3.62 -0.29
C LEU A 192 3.63 -4.28 -0.16
N ALA A 193 3.41 -5.34 -0.92
CA ALA A 193 2.25 -6.21 -0.84
C ALA A 193 2.72 -7.65 -0.56
N GLU A 194 3.37 -7.83 0.60
CA GLU A 194 4.15 -9.04 0.92
C GLU A 194 3.39 -10.05 1.78
N GLY A 195 3.53 -11.33 1.46
CA GLY A 195 2.86 -12.44 2.15
C GLY A 195 3.82 -13.37 2.88
N ASP A 196 3.46 -13.76 4.10
CA ASP A 196 4.10 -14.81 4.91
C ASP A 196 3.86 -16.22 4.32
N PRO A 197 4.67 -17.26 4.62
CA PRO A 197 4.47 -18.63 4.11
C PRO A 197 3.08 -19.24 4.38
N GLY A 198 2.32 -18.65 5.32
CA GLY A 198 0.95 -19.06 5.57
C GLY A 198 0.86 -20.46 6.19
N THR A 199 -0.18 -21.21 5.80
CA THR A 199 -0.40 -22.59 6.27
C THR A 199 -0.75 -23.50 5.10
N SER A 200 -0.70 -24.82 5.28
CA SER A 200 -1.12 -25.78 4.25
C SER A 200 -2.59 -25.64 3.78
N ARG A 201 -3.41 -24.85 4.48
CA ARG A 201 -4.79 -24.53 4.11
C ARG A 201 -4.97 -23.13 3.52
N SER A 202 -3.94 -22.30 3.59
CA SER A 202 -3.91 -20.90 3.15
C SER A 202 -2.45 -20.50 2.89
N PRO A 203 -1.90 -20.82 1.70
CA PRO A 203 -0.46 -20.79 1.44
C PRO A 203 0.16 -19.38 1.35
N GLY A 204 -0.59 -18.31 1.64
CA GLY A 204 -0.02 -16.97 1.81
C GLY A 204 0.53 -16.34 0.53
N ASN A 205 -0.27 -16.28 -0.55
CA ASN A 205 0.21 -15.75 -1.82
C ASN A 205 0.55 -14.25 -1.73
N GLY A 206 1.40 -13.79 -2.63
CA GLY A 206 1.79 -12.38 -2.74
C GLY A 206 0.62 -11.51 -3.19
N GLY A 207 0.68 -10.24 -2.85
CA GLY A 207 -0.43 -9.31 -3.03
C GLY A 207 -0.45 -8.70 -4.42
N ASN A 208 -1.34 -7.73 -4.65
CA ASN A 208 -1.35 -6.98 -5.90
C ASN A 208 -0.99 -5.52 -5.66
N ILE A 209 -0.07 -5.00 -6.46
CA ILE A 209 0.24 -3.58 -6.55
C ILE A 209 -0.20 -3.09 -7.93
N VAL A 210 -1.15 -2.16 -7.96
CA VAL A 210 -1.62 -1.53 -9.18
C VAL A 210 -1.31 -0.04 -9.10
N ILE A 211 -0.57 0.47 -10.08
CA ILE A 211 -0.32 1.89 -10.25
C ILE A 211 -0.89 2.31 -11.61
N ASP A 212 -1.93 3.14 -11.56
CA ASP A 212 -2.59 3.72 -12.72
C ASP A 212 -2.31 5.23 -12.75
N ALA A 213 -1.39 5.65 -13.59
CA ALA A 213 -1.05 7.05 -13.78
C ALA A 213 -1.62 7.55 -15.11
N GLY A 214 -2.48 8.56 -15.08
CA GLY A 214 -3.19 9.03 -16.28
C GLY A 214 -2.28 9.53 -17.40
N LYS A 215 -1.05 9.96 -17.10
CA LYS A 215 -0.02 10.26 -18.11
C LYS A 215 1.31 9.55 -17.85
N SER A 216 1.91 9.79 -16.69
CA SER A 216 3.30 9.39 -16.43
C SER A 216 3.51 8.76 -15.06
N TYR A 217 4.28 7.67 -15.04
CA TYR A 217 4.85 7.09 -13.83
C TYR A 217 6.36 7.35 -13.79
N LEU A 218 6.83 7.98 -12.72
CA LEU A 218 8.23 8.34 -12.51
C LEU A 218 8.72 7.72 -11.20
N SER A 219 9.67 6.80 -11.27
CA SER A 219 10.27 6.16 -10.12
C SER A 219 11.78 6.42 -10.09
N GLN A 220 12.27 6.85 -8.93
CA GLN A 220 13.70 7.03 -8.67
C GLN A 220 14.07 6.29 -7.38
N SER A 221 14.99 5.32 -7.49
CA SER A 221 15.51 4.54 -6.36
C SER A 221 14.44 3.95 -5.43
N SER A 222 13.25 3.64 -5.96
CA SER A 222 12.12 3.14 -5.16
C SER A 222 12.00 1.62 -5.27
N VAL A 223 11.34 1.01 -4.28
CA VAL A 223 11.11 -0.44 -4.21
C VAL A 223 9.62 -0.72 -4.29
N LEU A 224 9.21 -1.57 -5.24
CA LEU A 224 7.89 -2.18 -5.30
C LEU A 224 8.07 -3.69 -5.16
N SER A 225 7.44 -4.29 -4.17
CA SER A 225 7.57 -5.73 -3.93
C SER A 225 6.20 -6.35 -3.67
N ALA A 226 5.86 -7.37 -4.44
CA ALA A 226 4.73 -8.26 -4.16
C ALA A 226 5.26 -9.68 -3.92
N HIS A 227 6.25 -9.79 -3.03
CA HIS A 227 6.85 -11.04 -2.62
C HIS A 227 5.86 -11.91 -1.80
N SER A 228 6.09 -13.21 -1.83
CA SER A 228 5.42 -14.18 -0.99
C SER A 228 6.44 -15.18 -0.49
N ASP A 229 6.39 -15.56 0.77
CA ASP A 229 7.09 -16.76 1.24
C ASP A 229 6.27 -18.05 0.99
N GLY A 230 5.09 -17.88 0.41
CA GLY A 230 4.12 -18.90 0.04
C GLY A 230 4.38 -19.55 -1.32
N GLU A 231 3.30 -20.10 -1.89
CA GLU A 231 3.36 -20.86 -3.15
C GLU A 231 3.42 -19.99 -4.40
N HIS A 232 2.90 -18.76 -4.35
CA HIS A 232 2.84 -17.88 -5.54
C HIS A 232 3.22 -16.45 -5.20
N GLY A 233 4.12 -15.88 -5.99
CA GLY A 233 4.40 -14.45 -5.98
C GLY A 233 3.19 -13.64 -6.43
N GLY A 234 3.14 -12.38 -6.00
CA GLY A 234 2.05 -11.46 -6.31
C GLY A 234 2.13 -10.87 -7.72
N ASN A 235 1.29 -9.87 -7.98
CA ASN A 235 1.27 -9.15 -9.26
C ASN A 235 1.58 -7.67 -9.09
N ILE A 236 2.38 -7.12 -9.99
CA ILE A 236 2.63 -5.69 -10.09
C ILE A 236 2.23 -5.21 -11.48
N ILE A 237 1.29 -4.26 -11.54
CA ILE A 237 0.83 -3.65 -12.78
C ILE A 237 1.08 -2.15 -12.69
N ILE A 238 1.78 -1.62 -13.69
CA ILE A 238 2.02 -0.18 -13.82
C ILE A 238 1.55 0.24 -15.21
N GLU A 239 0.56 1.13 -15.22
CA GLU A 239 0.00 1.72 -16.44
C GLU A 239 0.27 3.22 -16.44
N ALA A 240 0.83 3.72 -17.54
CA ALA A 240 0.99 5.14 -17.77
C ALA A 240 0.98 5.43 -19.27
N PRO A 241 -0.10 5.98 -19.86
CA PRO A 241 -0.25 6.08 -21.30
C PRO A 241 0.91 6.75 -22.04
N GLU A 242 1.52 7.78 -21.45
CA GLU A 242 2.62 8.51 -22.09
C GLU A 242 4.00 7.92 -21.76
N ARG A 243 4.28 7.68 -20.47
CA ARG A 243 5.62 7.27 -20.05
C ARG A 243 5.68 6.54 -18.71
N ILE A 244 6.42 5.43 -18.70
CA ILE A 244 7.01 4.82 -17.51
C ILE A 244 8.52 5.10 -17.54
N ARG A 245 9.04 5.71 -16.47
CA ARG A 245 10.48 5.92 -16.26
C ARG A 245 10.88 5.41 -14.89
N ILE A 246 11.83 4.48 -14.86
CA ILE A 246 12.36 3.87 -13.64
C ILE A 246 13.88 4.06 -13.64
N ASP A 247 14.35 4.76 -12.62
CA ASP A 247 15.73 5.22 -12.47
C ASP A 247 16.33 4.59 -11.21
N GLY A 248 17.09 3.51 -11.40
CA GLY A 248 17.49 2.64 -10.29
C GLY A 248 16.29 1.94 -9.64
N GLY A 249 16.47 1.47 -8.40
CA GLY A 249 15.40 0.81 -7.64
C GLY A 249 15.10 -0.63 -8.06
N LEU A 250 14.05 -1.20 -7.48
CA LEU A 250 13.64 -2.59 -7.64
C LEU A 250 12.13 -2.69 -7.80
N ILE A 251 11.68 -3.41 -8.82
CA ILE A 251 10.30 -3.89 -8.94
C ILE A 251 10.38 -5.42 -8.93
N SER A 252 9.85 -6.07 -7.90
CA SER A 252 10.04 -7.49 -7.72
C SER A 252 8.79 -8.26 -7.32
N THR A 253 8.65 -9.43 -7.91
CA THR A 253 7.71 -10.47 -7.47
C THR A 253 8.49 -11.77 -7.34
N SER A 254 8.35 -12.46 -6.21
CA SER A 254 8.96 -13.77 -6.01
C SER A 254 8.14 -14.56 -5.01
N ALA A 255 8.38 -15.86 -4.95
CA ALA A 255 7.70 -16.75 -4.02
C ALA A 255 8.70 -17.42 -3.07
N GLY A 256 8.17 -18.20 -2.12
CA GLY A 256 8.95 -19.03 -1.24
C GLY A 256 9.75 -20.08 -2.03
N VAL A 257 10.60 -20.83 -1.32
CA VAL A 257 11.60 -21.73 -1.93
C VAL A 257 11.02 -22.65 -3.01
N ASN A 258 9.80 -23.15 -2.85
CA ASN A 258 9.15 -24.04 -3.82
C ASN A 258 8.07 -23.35 -4.68
N GLY A 259 7.82 -22.06 -4.45
CA GLY A 259 6.75 -21.33 -5.09
C GLY A 259 7.12 -20.79 -6.47
N ALA A 260 6.09 -20.41 -7.22
CA ALA A 260 6.20 -19.80 -8.54
C ALA A 260 6.38 -18.29 -8.44
N GLY A 261 7.30 -17.73 -9.23
CA GLY A 261 7.45 -16.28 -9.37
C GLY A 261 6.14 -15.62 -9.82
N GLY A 262 5.96 -14.35 -9.47
CA GLY A 262 4.75 -13.58 -9.77
C GLY A 262 4.66 -13.05 -11.20
N ASN A 263 3.91 -11.96 -11.39
CA ASN A 263 3.84 -11.28 -12.69
C ASN A 263 4.07 -9.79 -12.55
N ILE A 264 4.82 -9.22 -13.49
CA ILE A 264 5.05 -7.78 -13.60
C ILE A 264 4.63 -7.32 -15.00
N SER A 265 3.79 -6.29 -15.07
CA SER A 265 3.34 -5.69 -16.33
C SER A 265 3.61 -4.19 -16.34
N LEU A 266 4.35 -3.71 -17.33
CA LEU A 266 4.58 -2.28 -17.59
C LEU A 266 3.93 -1.90 -18.93
N ILE A 267 2.91 -1.05 -18.88
CA ILE A 267 2.08 -0.69 -20.05
C ILE A 267 2.16 0.81 -20.28
N SER A 268 2.75 1.24 -21.39
CA SER A 268 2.95 2.66 -21.69
C SER A 268 3.32 2.92 -23.14
N GLY A 269 3.07 4.12 -23.67
CA GLY A 269 3.67 4.53 -24.94
C GLY A 269 5.21 4.47 -24.93
N VAL A 270 5.84 4.76 -23.78
CA VAL A 270 7.31 4.76 -23.62
C VAL A 270 7.71 4.14 -22.29
N VAL A 271 8.55 3.11 -22.31
CA VAL A 271 9.15 2.51 -21.10
C VAL A 271 10.66 2.73 -21.11
N ARG A 272 11.19 3.39 -20.07
CA ARG A 272 12.63 3.62 -19.89
C ARG A 272 13.10 3.11 -18.53
N LEU A 273 13.93 2.08 -18.55
CA LEU A 273 14.66 1.59 -17.39
C LEU A 273 16.10 2.11 -17.48
N ARG A 274 16.62 2.76 -16.44
CA ARG A 274 17.99 3.27 -16.43
C ARG A 274 18.63 3.20 -15.06
N ASP A 275 19.91 3.53 -15.00
CA ASP A 275 20.66 3.77 -13.77
C ASP A 275 20.63 2.57 -12.80
N GLY A 276 20.70 1.34 -13.32
CA GLY A 276 20.70 0.12 -12.51
C GLY A 276 19.31 -0.35 -12.08
N ALA A 277 18.24 0.10 -12.74
CA ALA A 277 16.88 -0.37 -12.47
C ALA A 277 16.78 -1.89 -12.63
N ARG A 278 16.10 -2.55 -11.68
CA ARG A 278 15.89 -4.01 -11.67
C ARG A 278 14.39 -4.30 -11.68
N VAL A 279 13.97 -5.16 -12.61
CA VAL A 279 12.61 -5.71 -12.67
C VAL A 279 12.73 -7.22 -12.63
N GLU A 280 12.23 -7.84 -11.56
CA GLU A 280 12.58 -9.23 -11.21
C GLU A 280 11.34 -10.04 -10.86
N SER A 281 11.14 -11.13 -11.58
CA SER A 281 10.09 -12.10 -11.33
C SER A 281 10.68 -13.50 -11.13
N THR A 282 11.47 -13.67 -10.08
CA THR A 282 12.35 -14.83 -9.87
C THR A 282 11.76 -15.89 -8.95
N ALA A 283 12.36 -17.09 -8.98
CA ALA A 283 12.01 -18.20 -8.11
C ALA A 283 13.27 -19.02 -7.72
N VAL A 284 13.13 -19.91 -6.73
CA VAL A 284 14.24 -20.79 -6.30
C VAL A 284 14.07 -22.19 -6.92
N ASN A 285 13.13 -23.01 -6.42
CA ASN A 285 12.85 -24.35 -6.95
C ASN A 285 11.62 -24.37 -7.87
N GLY A 286 10.68 -23.44 -7.68
CA GLY A 286 9.49 -23.33 -8.53
C GLY A 286 9.79 -22.64 -9.86
N PRO A 287 8.79 -22.55 -10.76
CA PRO A 287 8.95 -21.84 -12.02
C PRO A 287 9.17 -20.34 -11.79
N GLY A 288 10.06 -19.72 -12.58
CA GLY A 288 10.15 -18.26 -12.64
C GLY A 288 8.85 -17.65 -13.17
N GLY A 289 8.61 -16.38 -12.83
CA GLY A 289 7.37 -15.69 -13.20
C GLY A 289 7.47 -14.91 -14.51
N ASN A 290 6.53 -14.00 -14.77
CA ASN A 290 6.44 -13.33 -16.08
C ASN A 290 6.67 -11.83 -15.97
N ILE A 291 7.44 -11.28 -16.91
CA ILE A 291 7.57 -9.83 -17.12
C ILE A 291 7.02 -9.49 -18.50
N ILE A 292 6.04 -8.61 -18.55
CA ILE A 292 5.43 -8.11 -19.78
C ILE A 292 5.72 -6.62 -19.89
N ILE A 293 6.38 -6.22 -20.97
CA ILE A 293 6.56 -4.83 -21.35
C ILE A 293 5.72 -4.59 -22.60
N ASN A 294 4.68 -3.78 -22.48
CA ASN A 294 3.87 -3.36 -23.61
C ASN A 294 4.14 -1.87 -23.87
N ALA A 295 4.99 -1.58 -24.85
CA ALA A 295 5.35 -0.21 -25.19
C ALA A 295 5.70 0.05 -26.65
N ASN A 296 5.51 1.28 -27.12
CA ASN A 296 5.93 1.66 -28.48
C ASN A 296 7.43 1.96 -28.56
N ASP A 297 8.03 2.50 -27.48
CA ASP A 297 9.48 2.71 -27.34
C ASP A 297 9.95 2.15 -25.99
N PHE A 298 10.69 1.03 -26.03
CA PHE A 298 11.31 0.42 -24.85
C PHE A 298 12.84 0.58 -24.86
N ARG A 299 13.38 1.12 -23.77
CA ARG A 299 14.84 1.27 -23.55
C ARG A 299 15.21 0.81 -22.15
N GLN A 300 16.29 0.04 -22.05
CA GLN A 300 16.81 -0.46 -20.76
C GLN A 300 18.34 -0.33 -20.60
N PRO A 301 18.95 0.85 -20.83
CA PRO A 301 20.39 1.02 -20.59
C PRO A 301 20.77 0.67 -19.14
N ASN A 302 21.78 -0.18 -18.98
CA ASN A 302 22.37 -0.54 -17.68
C ASN A 302 21.30 -0.97 -16.66
N SER A 303 20.31 -1.75 -17.08
CA SER A 303 19.18 -2.21 -16.25
C SER A 303 18.94 -3.70 -16.48
N THR A 304 18.26 -4.36 -15.55
CA THR A 304 18.06 -5.81 -15.55
C THR A 304 16.58 -6.17 -15.58
N LEU A 305 16.22 -7.10 -16.47
CA LEU A 305 15.01 -7.90 -16.38
C LEU A 305 15.42 -9.32 -16.02
N ASP A 306 14.93 -9.86 -14.89
CA ASP A 306 15.26 -11.21 -14.46
C ASP A 306 13.99 -12.03 -14.17
N VAL A 307 13.90 -13.21 -14.77
CA VAL A 307 12.81 -14.18 -14.55
C VAL A 307 13.36 -15.56 -14.22
N LYS A 308 14.62 -15.64 -13.80
CA LYS A 308 15.28 -16.91 -13.56
C LYS A 308 14.69 -17.65 -12.38
N SER A 309 14.69 -18.96 -12.53
CA SER A 309 14.59 -19.88 -11.41
C SER A 309 15.96 -20.51 -11.15
N GLN A 310 16.37 -20.65 -9.89
CA GLN A 310 17.68 -21.22 -9.55
C GLN A 310 17.77 -22.71 -9.95
N PHE A 311 16.72 -23.46 -9.66
CA PHE A 311 16.64 -24.91 -9.86
C PHE A 311 15.39 -25.35 -10.65
N GLY A 312 14.39 -24.48 -10.78
CA GLY A 312 13.20 -24.71 -11.60
C GLY A 312 13.36 -24.18 -13.04
N PRO A 313 12.31 -24.29 -13.87
CA PRO A 313 12.30 -23.66 -15.18
C PRO A 313 12.26 -22.13 -15.04
N ASN A 314 12.97 -21.42 -15.94
CA ASN A 314 12.90 -19.97 -16.01
C ASN A 314 11.51 -19.52 -16.47
N GLY A 315 11.13 -18.32 -16.04
CA GLY A 315 9.93 -17.64 -16.47
C GLY A 315 10.09 -16.97 -17.83
N THR A 316 9.18 -16.04 -18.16
CA THR A 316 9.13 -15.41 -19.48
C THR A 316 9.27 -13.89 -19.43
N VAL A 317 9.97 -13.34 -20.42
CA VAL A 317 10.01 -11.89 -20.67
C VAL A 317 9.39 -11.65 -22.04
N THR A 318 8.29 -10.90 -22.09
CA THR A 318 7.63 -10.45 -23.32
C THR A 318 7.94 -8.97 -23.54
N LEU A 319 8.52 -8.65 -24.69
CA LEU A 319 8.90 -7.31 -25.11
C LEU A 319 8.07 -6.90 -26.35
N PRO A 320 7.91 -5.59 -26.61
CA PRO A 320 7.16 -5.09 -27.76
C PRO A 320 7.83 -5.37 -29.11
#